data_AF-A0AAP9DHM4-F1
#
_entry.id   AF-A0AAP9DHM4-F1
#
_cell.length_a   1.000
_cell.length_b   1.000
_cell.length_c   1.000
_cell.angle_alpha   90.00
_cell.angle_beta   90.00
_cell.angle_gamma   90.00
#
_symmetry.space_group_name_H-M   'P 1'
#
loop_
_entity.id
_entity.type
_entity.pdbx_description
1 polymer ?
#
loop_
_entity_poly.entity_id
_entity_poly.type
_entity_poly.pdbx_seq_one_letter_code
_entity_poly.pdbx_strand_id
1 'polypeptide(L)'
;MSHIFIDEYPILTFEFEPFIDKYWNIGLSQYIIEQYGNSTTYDHEKVEKILMSCFEYFIGQFKDLILKQDTEIFFKSVFLFHEASIALYIKQLEGFQLPEVIESDFPRYQRVLKLILEQACDIELTAKKGLDYKEIINTIQELYYLGNWIYEFAIYIAYHKMIQNAYYIEFEENVFTCGWQNNFGKVNETLCRYFGIDYETFFDEGALNELKRALEDNFSIDYNKAIGIIPYLKKHHSNNPEQTLEPYILPINLATECKTSEENTSMFYSGLMLSKTNKLTLENAVLKPYSEKRYMFRPILTYIVDGVERALIGNNKIAESMMVIASNMIHWNNMPEEWLKDKGMVDFMNKKGLEHDRLLENEIEKIFQQNKYPYCRNIESFRQKGKKQNININTPKVGEIDFIIVNKNKNKVFIADTKYNRARYDAVGYRIDYSNFIEYEKKLERKKNWLINNLQVLQEHLEEMFHIDYSILSFEVEAVFFINTPTFYMFNGKYKALTLLRIKEYIENTWDYPIIKLEDKTNKRILKYSHPYFKNPIIISTE
;
A
#
# COMPACT_ATOMS: atom_id res chain seq x y z
N MET A 1 -27.33 -8.06 -11.63
CA MET A 1 -28.08 -8.04 -10.33
C MET A 1 -27.38 -7.03 -9.44
N SER A 2 -28.06 -6.31 -8.55
CA SER A 2 -27.35 -5.30 -7.71
C SER A 2 -26.52 -5.93 -6.59
N HIS A 3 -26.91 -7.11 -6.10
CA HIS A 3 -26.19 -7.82 -5.05
C HIS A 3 -26.43 -9.32 -5.13
N ILE A 4 -25.52 -10.08 -4.53
CA ILE A 4 -25.59 -11.52 -4.33
C ILE A 4 -25.47 -11.84 -2.82
N PHE A 5 -25.88 -13.03 -2.43
CA PHE A 5 -25.61 -13.56 -1.10
C PHE A 5 -24.48 -14.58 -1.18
N ILE A 6 -23.46 -14.42 -0.34
CA ILE A 6 -22.38 -15.39 -0.17
C ILE A 6 -22.45 -15.86 1.27
N ASP A 7 -22.81 -17.14 1.43
CA ASP A 7 -23.38 -17.66 2.67
C ASP A 7 -24.59 -16.82 3.13
N GLU A 8 -24.43 -16.10 4.23
CA GLU A 8 -25.42 -15.21 4.85
C GLU A 8 -25.14 -13.72 4.58
N TYR A 9 -24.03 -13.40 3.91
CA TYR A 9 -23.55 -12.04 3.73
C TYR A 9 -24.02 -11.44 2.40
N PRO A 10 -24.75 -10.31 2.41
CA PRO A 10 -25.09 -9.61 1.18
C PRO A 10 -23.84 -8.87 0.66
N ILE A 11 -23.54 -9.01 -0.63
CA ILE A 11 -22.41 -8.36 -1.29
C ILE A 11 -22.86 -7.74 -2.60
N LEU A 12 -22.48 -6.49 -2.83
CA LEU A 12 -22.76 -5.78 -4.07
C LEU A 12 -21.84 -6.25 -5.20
N THR A 13 -22.36 -6.39 -6.41
CA THR A 13 -21.58 -6.71 -7.61
C THR A 13 -21.40 -5.45 -8.45
N PHE A 14 -20.23 -5.24 -9.07
CA PHE A 14 -19.97 -4.00 -9.83
C PHE A 14 -20.89 -3.83 -11.06
N GLU A 15 -21.27 -4.94 -11.69
CA GLU A 15 -22.06 -4.94 -12.94
C GLU A 15 -23.51 -4.45 -12.74
N PHE A 16 -23.71 -3.16 -12.95
CA PHE A 16 -25.04 -2.56 -13.08
C PHE A 16 -25.09 -1.56 -14.25
N GLU A 17 -25.58 -2.04 -15.39
CA GLU A 17 -25.61 -1.31 -16.67
C GLU A 17 -26.16 0.13 -16.58
N PRO A 18 -27.24 0.45 -15.83
CA PRO A 18 -27.78 1.81 -15.83
C PRO A 18 -26.81 2.93 -15.41
N PHE A 19 -25.75 2.62 -14.66
CA PHE A 19 -24.78 3.63 -14.22
C PHE A 19 -23.71 3.95 -15.25
N ILE A 20 -23.42 3.04 -16.20
CA ILE A 20 -22.46 3.31 -17.27
C ILE A 20 -22.97 4.42 -18.18
N ASP A 21 -24.25 4.37 -18.55
CA ASP A 21 -24.84 5.37 -19.43
C ASP A 21 -24.89 6.73 -18.75
N LYS A 22 -25.35 6.76 -17.49
CA LYS A 22 -25.49 8.00 -16.71
C LYS A 22 -24.14 8.70 -16.51
N TYR A 23 -23.14 7.98 -16.02
CA TYR A 23 -21.91 8.59 -15.52
C TYR A 23 -20.74 8.53 -16.50
N TRP A 24 -20.71 7.55 -17.40
CA TRP A 24 -19.60 7.37 -18.34
C TRP A 24 -19.95 7.85 -19.74
N ASN A 25 -20.91 7.18 -20.40
CA ASN A 25 -21.21 7.40 -21.82
C ASN A 25 -21.76 8.80 -22.06
N ILE A 26 -22.67 9.26 -21.21
CA ILE A 26 -23.21 10.63 -21.30
C ILE A 26 -22.39 11.57 -20.41
N GLY A 27 -22.31 11.27 -19.11
CA GLY A 27 -21.75 12.17 -18.10
C GLY A 27 -20.28 12.56 -18.33
N LEU A 28 -19.36 11.62 -18.11
CA LEU A 28 -17.93 11.85 -18.23
C LEU A 28 -17.54 12.25 -19.65
N SER A 29 -18.06 11.54 -20.66
CA SER A 29 -17.65 11.75 -22.05
C SER A 29 -17.98 13.16 -22.53
N GLN A 30 -19.20 13.65 -22.25
CA GLN A 30 -19.56 15.04 -22.55
C GLN A 30 -18.71 16.03 -21.78
N TYR A 31 -18.50 15.80 -20.47
CA TYR A 31 -17.68 16.67 -19.62
C TYR A 31 -16.26 16.84 -20.18
N ILE A 32 -15.61 15.77 -20.61
CA ILE A 32 -14.26 15.84 -21.18
C ILE A 32 -14.26 16.47 -22.57
N ILE A 33 -15.25 16.17 -23.43
CA ILE A 33 -15.36 16.77 -24.77
C ILE A 33 -15.52 18.28 -24.69
N GLU A 34 -16.34 18.78 -23.76
CA GLU A 34 -16.54 20.23 -23.56
C GLU A 34 -15.26 20.95 -23.14
N GLN A 35 -14.39 20.29 -22.38
CA GLN A 35 -13.14 20.87 -21.87
C GLN A 35 -11.96 20.74 -22.85
N TYR A 36 -11.86 19.62 -23.56
CA TYR A 36 -10.64 19.23 -24.30
C TYR A 36 -10.87 18.87 -25.78
N GLY A 37 -12.13 18.86 -26.24
CA GLY A 37 -12.53 18.34 -27.55
C GLY A 37 -12.57 16.80 -27.60
N ASN A 38 -12.95 16.25 -28.75
CA ASN A 38 -13.10 14.81 -28.99
C ASN A 38 -11.95 14.18 -29.80
N SER A 39 -10.82 14.87 -29.92
CA SER A 39 -9.66 14.37 -30.66
C SER A 39 -8.86 13.34 -29.84
N THR A 40 -8.45 12.24 -30.47
CA THR A 40 -7.49 11.30 -29.88
C THR A 40 -6.18 12.01 -29.52
N THR A 41 -5.62 11.71 -28.35
CA THR A 41 -4.36 12.29 -27.89
C THR A 41 -3.43 11.26 -27.25
N TYR A 42 -2.15 11.38 -27.61
CA TYR A 42 -1.05 10.56 -27.11
C TYR A 42 -0.04 11.41 -26.30
N ASP A 43 -0.28 12.72 -26.20
CA ASP A 43 0.61 13.65 -25.53
C ASP A 43 0.56 13.45 -24.02
N HIS A 44 1.73 13.26 -23.39
CA HIS A 44 1.83 12.89 -21.99
C HIS A 44 1.14 13.89 -21.06
N GLU A 45 1.41 15.18 -21.24
CA GLU A 45 0.89 16.23 -20.37
C GLU A 45 -0.61 16.44 -20.57
N LYS A 46 -1.09 16.38 -21.82
CA LYS A 46 -2.51 16.48 -22.13
C LYS A 46 -3.28 15.28 -21.56
N VAL A 47 -2.75 14.06 -21.71
CA VAL A 47 -3.34 12.85 -21.11
C VAL A 47 -3.38 12.96 -19.59
N GLU A 48 -2.30 13.41 -18.94
CA GLU A 48 -2.29 13.59 -17.49
C GLU A 48 -3.41 14.54 -17.04
N LYS A 49 -3.57 15.69 -17.70
CA LYS A 49 -4.61 16.67 -17.37
C LYS A 49 -6.01 16.07 -17.51
N ILE A 50 -6.28 15.35 -18.59
CA ILE A 50 -7.60 14.73 -18.80
C ILE A 50 -7.86 13.66 -17.73
N LEU A 51 -6.88 12.80 -17.40
CA LEU A 51 -7.04 11.79 -16.34
C LEU A 51 -7.35 12.43 -14.98
N MET A 52 -6.70 13.55 -14.64
CA MET A 52 -6.99 14.32 -13.43
C MET A 52 -8.42 14.88 -13.45
N SER A 53 -8.89 15.42 -14.56
CA SER A 53 -10.28 15.91 -14.69
C SER A 53 -11.32 14.79 -14.63
N CYS A 54 -11.01 13.60 -15.15
CA CYS A 54 -11.88 12.44 -14.96
C CYS A 54 -11.99 12.05 -13.48
N PHE A 55 -10.86 12.03 -12.77
CA PHE A 55 -10.84 11.79 -11.33
C PHE A 55 -11.71 12.82 -10.57
N GLU A 56 -11.53 14.11 -10.87
CA GLU A 56 -12.30 15.20 -10.27
C GLU A 56 -13.80 15.12 -10.57
N TYR A 57 -14.17 14.72 -11.80
CA TYR A 57 -15.57 14.51 -12.19
C TYR A 57 -16.24 13.47 -11.27
N PHE A 58 -15.64 12.28 -11.12
CA PHE A 58 -16.24 11.23 -10.29
C PHE A 58 -16.24 11.59 -8.79
N ILE A 59 -15.20 12.30 -8.31
CA ILE A 59 -15.16 12.86 -6.96
C ILE A 59 -16.36 13.79 -6.72
N GLY A 60 -16.67 14.68 -7.68
CA GLY A 60 -17.83 15.56 -7.63
C GLY A 60 -19.14 14.78 -7.56
N GLN A 61 -19.34 13.81 -8.46
CA GLN A 61 -20.54 12.97 -8.48
C GLN A 61 -20.74 12.19 -7.17
N PHE A 62 -19.66 11.65 -6.59
CA PHE A 62 -19.71 10.92 -5.33
C PHE A 62 -20.09 11.85 -4.16
N LYS A 63 -19.46 13.03 -4.07
CA LYS A 63 -19.77 14.04 -3.04
C LYS A 63 -21.23 14.48 -3.12
N ASP A 64 -21.72 14.78 -4.31
CA ASP A 64 -23.11 15.21 -4.51
C ASP A 64 -24.11 14.13 -4.11
N LEU A 65 -23.79 12.86 -4.31
CA LEU A 65 -24.66 11.75 -3.94
C LEU A 65 -24.65 11.49 -2.43
N ILE A 66 -23.46 11.47 -1.80
CA ILE A 66 -23.35 11.16 -0.37
C ILE A 66 -23.89 12.28 0.52
N LEU A 67 -23.72 13.56 0.14
CA LEU A 67 -24.25 14.70 0.89
C LEU A 67 -25.79 14.76 0.91
N LYS A 68 -26.47 14.03 0.02
CA LYS A 68 -27.93 13.87 0.04
C LYS A 68 -28.40 12.83 1.06
N GLN A 69 -27.47 12.05 1.64
CA GLN A 69 -27.78 11.03 2.64
C GLN A 69 -27.59 11.60 4.04
N ASP A 70 -28.70 11.84 4.74
CA ASP A 70 -28.74 12.47 6.06
C ASP A 70 -29.29 11.55 7.15
N THR A 71 -29.43 10.25 6.86
CA THR A 71 -30.07 9.30 7.77
C THR A 71 -29.07 8.34 8.40
N GLU A 72 -29.21 8.09 9.70
CA GLU A 72 -28.33 7.17 10.41
C GLU A 72 -28.46 5.72 9.86
N ILE A 73 -29.67 5.32 9.47
CA ILE A 73 -29.96 3.95 8.98
C ILE A 73 -29.22 3.62 7.68
N PHE A 74 -29.01 4.61 6.81
CA PHE A 74 -28.22 4.42 5.58
C PHE A 74 -26.78 4.03 5.91
N PHE A 75 -26.11 4.81 6.78
CA PHE A 75 -24.71 4.56 7.13
C PHE A 75 -24.52 3.32 8.02
N LYS A 76 -25.50 2.99 8.88
CA LYS A 76 -25.54 1.70 9.57
C LYS A 76 -25.61 0.53 8.59
N SER A 77 -26.41 0.65 7.54
CA SER A 77 -26.49 -0.37 6.48
C SER A 77 -25.14 -0.54 5.77
N VAL A 78 -24.49 0.56 5.36
CA VAL A 78 -23.13 0.52 4.76
C VAL A 78 -22.14 -0.15 5.72
N PHE A 79 -22.23 0.17 7.01
CA PHE A 79 -21.36 -0.40 8.04
C PHE A 79 -21.56 -1.91 8.19
N LEU A 80 -22.79 -2.41 8.11
CA LEU A 80 -23.07 -3.84 8.09
C LEU A 80 -22.48 -4.56 6.89
N PHE A 81 -22.64 -3.99 5.69
CA PHE A 81 -21.97 -4.49 4.48
C PHE A 81 -20.45 -4.56 4.69
N HIS A 82 -19.89 -3.59 5.39
CA HIS A 82 -18.46 -3.57 5.67
C HIS A 82 -18.04 -4.66 6.67
N GLU A 83 -18.73 -4.80 7.81
CA GLU A 83 -18.43 -5.87 8.78
C GLU A 83 -18.59 -7.27 8.17
N ALA A 84 -19.61 -7.46 7.32
CA ALA A 84 -19.82 -8.67 6.54
C ALA A 84 -18.66 -8.95 5.57
N SER A 85 -18.17 -7.91 4.88
CA SER A 85 -17.01 -8.03 4.00
C SER A 85 -15.73 -8.40 4.74
N ILE A 86 -15.54 -7.97 6.00
CA ILE A 86 -14.39 -8.39 6.81
C ILE A 86 -14.55 -9.85 7.24
N ALA A 87 -15.76 -10.27 7.64
CA ALA A 87 -16.04 -11.66 8.00
C ALA A 87 -15.76 -12.63 6.84
N LEU A 88 -16.17 -12.27 5.61
CA LEU A 88 -15.84 -13.02 4.41
C LEU A 88 -14.33 -13.07 4.14
N TYR A 89 -13.62 -11.95 4.31
CA TYR A 89 -12.16 -11.94 4.15
C TYR A 89 -11.46 -12.87 5.15
N ILE A 90 -11.91 -12.90 6.41
CA ILE A 90 -11.40 -13.84 7.42
C ILE A 90 -11.61 -15.29 6.95
N LYS A 91 -12.80 -15.63 6.44
CA LYS A 91 -13.05 -16.95 5.85
C LYS A 91 -12.11 -17.25 4.68
N GLN A 92 -11.77 -16.27 3.84
CA GLN A 92 -10.80 -16.48 2.75
C GLN A 92 -9.40 -16.82 3.28
N LEU A 93 -8.97 -16.18 4.36
CA LEU A 93 -7.69 -16.53 5.02
C LEU A 93 -7.69 -17.96 5.57
N GLU A 94 -8.87 -18.52 5.86
CA GLU A 94 -9.07 -19.92 6.26
C GLU A 94 -9.24 -20.88 5.06
N GLY A 95 -9.11 -20.39 3.83
CA GLY A 95 -9.14 -21.18 2.60
C GLY A 95 -10.46 -21.13 1.82
N PHE A 96 -11.44 -20.32 2.23
CA PHE A 96 -12.67 -20.10 1.46
C PHE A 96 -12.37 -19.36 0.14
N GLN A 97 -12.95 -19.83 -0.95
CA GLN A 97 -12.82 -19.17 -2.27
C GLN A 97 -14.07 -18.33 -2.56
N LEU A 98 -13.86 -17.06 -2.92
CA LEU A 98 -14.97 -16.21 -3.35
C LEU A 98 -15.44 -16.62 -4.75
N PRO A 99 -16.71 -16.38 -5.09
CA PRO A 99 -17.20 -16.52 -6.46
C PRO A 99 -16.41 -15.61 -7.42
N GLU A 100 -16.08 -16.13 -8.61
CA GLU A 100 -15.31 -15.42 -9.64
C GLU A 100 -15.89 -14.03 -9.98
N VAL A 101 -17.22 -13.90 -9.98
CA VAL A 101 -17.95 -12.66 -10.27
C VAL A 101 -17.67 -11.50 -9.29
N ILE A 102 -17.10 -11.78 -8.10
CA ILE A 102 -16.70 -10.74 -7.15
C ILE A 102 -15.23 -10.80 -6.75
N GLU A 103 -14.52 -11.89 -7.02
CA GLU A 103 -13.19 -12.14 -6.47
C GLU A 103 -12.20 -11.01 -6.81
N SER A 104 -12.20 -10.55 -8.07
CA SER A 104 -11.36 -9.44 -8.52
C SER A 104 -11.71 -8.10 -7.89
N ASP A 105 -13.00 -7.88 -7.62
CA ASP A 105 -13.57 -6.60 -7.25
C ASP A 105 -13.68 -6.43 -5.73
N PHE A 106 -13.61 -7.53 -4.98
CA PHE A 106 -13.83 -7.57 -3.55
C PHE A 106 -12.92 -6.62 -2.74
N PRO A 107 -11.59 -6.54 -2.99
CA PRO A 107 -10.74 -5.57 -2.31
C PRO A 107 -11.17 -4.11 -2.58
N ARG A 108 -11.67 -3.84 -3.80
CA ARG A 108 -12.15 -2.51 -4.18
C ARG A 108 -13.46 -2.19 -3.48
N TYR A 109 -14.38 -3.15 -3.45
CA TYR A 109 -15.64 -3.06 -2.72
C TYR A 109 -15.43 -2.65 -1.26
N GLN A 110 -14.54 -3.37 -0.54
CA GLN A 110 -14.19 -3.04 0.85
C GLN A 110 -13.65 -1.61 1.00
N ARG A 111 -12.81 -1.15 0.07
CA ARG A 111 -12.24 0.21 0.09
C ARG A 111 -13.32 1.27 -0.12
N VAL A 112 -14.28 1.04 -1.02
CA VAL A 112 -15.37 2.00 -1.26
C VAL A 112 -16.33 2.06 -0.07
N LEU A 113 -16.67 0.94 0.56
CA LEU A 113 -17.47 0.97 1.80
C LEU A 113 -16.79 1.78 2.90
N LYS A 114 -15.48 1.58 3.12
CA LYS A 114 -14.67 2.40 4.03
C LYS A 114 -14.74 3.87 3.65
N LEU A 115 -14.62 4.19 2.36
CA LEU A 115 -14.67 5.57 1.85
C LEU A 115 -16.02 6.26 2.14
N ILE A 116 -17.13 5.55 1.94
CA ILE A 116 -18.49 6.05 2.25
C ILE A 116 -18.59 6.37 3.76
N LEU A 117 -18.19 5.42 4.61
CA LEU A 117 -18.23 5.59 6.07
C LEU A 117 -17.33 6.73 6.56
N GLU A 118 -16.13 6.86 6.00
CA GLU A 118 -15.22 7.97 6.32
C GLU A 118 -15.85 9.32 5.98
N GLN A 119 -16.51 9.45 4.82
CA GLN A 119 -17.12 10.72 4.42
C GLN A 119 -18.39 11.05 5.21
N ALA A 120 -19.06 10.06 5.79
CA ALA A 120 -20.22 10.28 6.65
C ALA A 120 -19.92 11.16 7.88
N CYS A 121 -18.67 11.21 8.35
CA CYS A 121 -18.29 12.08 9.47
C CYS A 121 -18.51 13.57 9.21
N ASP A 122 -18.64 14.01 7.95
CA ASP A 122 -18.93 15.42 7.63
C ASP A 122 -20.42 15.79 7.77
N ILE A 123 -21.30 14.79 7.89
CA ILE A 123 -22.75 14.93 7.76
C ILE A 123 -23.40 14.85 9.14
N GLU A 124 -24.33 15.77 9.41
CA GLU A 124 -25.23 15.67 10.55
C GLU A 124 -26.38 14.71 10.21
N LEU A 125 -26.48 13.61 10.96
CA LEU A 125 -27.42 12.54 10.69
C LEU A 125 -28.68 12.67 11.53
N THR A 126 -29.78 12.14 11.03
CA THR A 126 -31.08 12.03 11.72
C THR A 126 -31.43 10.57 11.97
N ALA A 127 -31.85 10.22 13.19
CA ALA A 127 -32.24 8.84 13.52
C ALA A 127 -33.71 8.51 13.16
N LYS A 128 -34.55 9.54 12.97
CA LYS A 128 -36.01 9.41 12.85
C LYS A 128 -36.54 9.05 11.47
N LYS A 129 -35.74 9.20 10.42
CA LYS A 129 -36.17 8.97 9.03
C LYS A 129 -35.86 7.52 8.65
N GLY A 130 -36.91 6.71 8.50
CA GLY A 130 -36.80 5.41 7.87
C GLY A 130 -36.51 5.57 6.37
N LEU A 131 -35.74 4.65 5.82
CA LEU A 131 -35.53 4.52 4.38
C LEU A 131 -35.98 3.14 3.94
N ASP A 132 -36.50 3.06 2.72
CA ASP A 132 -36.80 1.77 2.11
C ASP A 132 -35.50 1.01 1.82
N TYR A 133 -35.48 -0.30 2.05
CA TYR A 133 -34.27 -1.11 1.84
C TYR A 133 -33.78 -1.04 0.39
N LYS A 134 -34.69 -1.00 -0.60
CA LYS A 134 -34.32 -0.90 -2.01
C LYS A 134 -33.67 0.44 -2.32
N GLU A 135 -34.14 1.53 -1.70
CA GLU A 135 -33.53 2.85 -1.81
C GLU A 135 -32.10 2.84 -1.28
N ILE A 136 -31.89 2.31 -0.07
CA ILE A 136 -30.56 2.16 0.53
C ILE A 136 -29.63 1.39 -0.42
N ILE A 137 -30.02 0.20 -0.86
CA ILE A 137 -29.16 -0.65 -1.71
C ILE A 137 -28.83 0.03 -3.03
N ASN A 138 -29.81 0.68 -3.67
CA ASN A 138 -29.55 1.38 -4.94
C ASN A 138 -28.54 2.52 -4.76
N THR A 139 -28.63 3.30 -3.68
CA THR A 139 -27.67 4.36 -3.41
C THR A 139 -26.29 3.83 -3.05
N ILE A 140 -26.18 2.75 -2.27
CA ILE A 140 -24.88 2.12 -1.98
C ILE A 140 -24.26 1.57 -3.28
N GLN A 141 -25.06 0.95 -4.15
CA GLN A 141 -24.60 0.46 -5.45
C GLN A 141 -24.08 1.60 -6.34
N GLU A 142 -24.77 2.73 -6.37
CA GLU A 142 -24.37 3.89 -7.15
C GLU A 142 -23.07 4.52 -6.60
N LEU A 143 -22.94 4.65 -5.27
CA LEU A 143 -21.69 5.07 -4.62
C LEU A 143 -20.56 4.07 -4.86
N TYR A 144 -20.87 2.77 -4.92
CA TYR A 144 -19.89 1.74 -5.23
C TYR A 144 -19.35 1.91 -6.66
N TYR A 145 -20.24 2.11 -7.64
CA TYR A 145 -19.85 2.38 -9.02
C TYR A 145 -18.95 3.63 -9.14
N LEU A 146 -19.37 4.74 -8.52
CA LEU A 146 -18.61 5.99 -8.53
C LEU A 146 -17.24 5.82 -7.83
N GLY A 147 -17.23 5.19 -6.66
CA GLY A 147 -16.02 4.92 -5.89
C GLY A 147 -15.02 4.03 -6.63
N ASN A 148 -15.51 3.04 -7.38
CA ASN A 148 -14.68 2.19 -8.23
C ASN A 148 -13.91 3.03 -9.26
N TRP A 149 -14.60 3.90 -9.99
CA TRP A 149 -13.97 4.76 -10.99
C TRP A 149 -13.05 5.81 -10.40
N ILE A 150 -13.37 6.38 -9.22
CA ILE A 150 -12.44 7.27 -8.49
C ILE A 150 -11.11 6.55 -8.25
N TYR A 151 -11.16 5.31 -7.76
CA TYR A 151 -9.98 4.51 -7.51
C TYR A 151 -9.24 4.11 -8.80
N GLU A 152 -9.97 3.80 -9.88
CA GLU A 152 -9.38 3.43 -11.16
C GLU A 152 -8.65 4.59 -11.81
N PHE A 153 -9.23 5.80 -11.83
CA PHE A 153 -8.52 6.98 -12.31
C PHE A 153 -7.31 7.33 -11.45
N ALA A 154 -7.38 7.15 -10.12
CA ALA A 154 -6.20 7.29 -9.26
C ALA A 154 -5.07 6.32 -9.66
N ILE A 155 -5.41 5.10 -10.08
CA ILE A 155 -4.46 4.11 -10.60
C ILE A 155 -3.90 4.53 -11.96
N TYR A 156 -4.73 5.01 -12.89
CA TYR A 156 -4.28 5.53 -14.18
C TYR A 156 -3.31 6.69 -14.00
N ILE A 157 -3.66 7.67 -13.17
CA ILE A 157 -2.79 8.80 -12.84
C ILE A 157 -1.47 8.31 -12.24
N ALA A 158 -1.51 7.33 -11.32
CA ALA A 158 -0.30 6.82 -10.69
C ALA A 158 0.63 6.12 -11.68
N TYR A 159 0.11 5.24 -12.53
CA TYR A 159 0.89 4.58 -13.58
C TYR A 159 1.42 5.57 -14.61
N HIS A 160 0.61 6.53 -15.05
CA HIS A 160 1.05 7.56 -16.01
C HIS A 160 2.20 8.38 -15.46
N LYS A 161 2.25 8.61 -14.15
CA LYS A 161 3.37 9.32 -13.51
C LYS A 161 4.63 8.48 -13.33
N MET A 162 4.50 7.15 -13.30
CA MET A 162 5.64 6.23 -13.17
C MET A 162 6.17 5.75 -14.53
N ILE A 163 5.32 5.78 -15.57
CA ILE A 163 5.61 5.29 -16.91
C ILE A 163 5.40 6.43 -17.90
N GLN A 164 6.46 6.84 -18.57
CA GLN A 164 6.36 7.83 -19.63
C GLN A 164 5.45 7.31 -20.76
N ASN A 165 4.48 8.14 -21.17
CA ASN A 165 3.50 7.82 -22.21
C ASN A 165 2.73 6.52 -21.94
N ALA A 166 2.31 6.27 -20.69
CA ALA A 166 1.61 5.04 -20.32
C ALA A 166 0.28 4.85 -21.06
N TYR A 167 -0.50 5.93 -21.15
CA TYR A 167 -1.86 5.91 -21.66
C TYR A 167 -2.04 6.86 -22.84
N TYR A 168 -3.03 6.57 -23.65
CA TYR A 168 -3.60 7.46 -24.65
C TYR A 168 -5.10 7.60 -24.40
N ILE A 169 -5.70 8.65 -24.95
CA ILE A 169 -7.12 8.94 -24.82
C ILE A 169 -7.73 9.05 -26.21
N GLU A 170 -8.88 8.43 -26.41
CA GLU A 170 -9.64 8.48 -27.65
C GLU A 170 -11.15 8.61 -27.41
N PHE A 171 -11.88 8.91 -28.48
CA PHE A 171 -13.32 9.02 -28.46
C PHE A 171 -13.91 8.22 -29.62
N GLU A 172 -14.63 7.14 -29.29
CA GLU A 172 -15.39 6.35 -30.25
C GLU A 172 -16.86 6.74 -30.14
N GLU A 173 -17.46 7.25 -31.21
CA GLU A 173 -18.85 7.75 -31.20
C GLU A 173 -19.15 8.76 -30.06
N ASN A 174 -18.16 9.61 -29.75
CA ASN A 174 -18.14 10.57 -28.62
C ASN A 174 -18.11 9.94 -27.22
N VAL A 175 -17.82 8.66 -27.09
CA VAL A 175 -17.60 7.98 -25.81
C VAL A 175 -16.12 8.02 -25.44
N PHE A 176 -15.81 8.50 -24.24
CA PHE A 176 -14.44 8.58 -23.71
C PHE A 176 -13.87 7.17 -23.48
N THR A 177 -12.65 6.96 -23.99
CA THR A 177 -11.87 5.75 -23.76
C THR A 177 -10.43 6.11 -23.37
N CYS A 178 -9.88 5.37 -22.40
CA CYS A 178 -8.49 5.46 -21.99
C CYS A 178 -7.81 4.11 -22.22
N GLY A 179 -6.79 4.07 -23.07
CA GLY A 179 -6.09 2.85 -23.46
C GLY A 179 -4.62 2.88 -23.08
N TRP A 180 -4.03 1.70 -22.87
CA TRP A 180 -2.59 1.56 -22.67
C TRP A 180 -1.82 1.72 -23.99
N GLN A 181 -0.76 2.52 -23.99
CA GLN A 181 0.18 2.55 -25.12
C GLN A 181 1.13 1.34 -25.05
N ASN A 182 1.68 0.97 -26.22
CA ASN A 182 2.77 -0.02 -26.33
C ASN A 182 2.50 -1.35 -25.60
N ASN A 183 1.25 -1.81 -25.51
CA ASN A 183 0.86 -3.01 -24.77
C ASN A 183 1.29 -3.05 -23.30
N PHE A 184 1.59 -1.89 -22.70
CA PHE A 184 2.09 -1.80 -21.33
C PHE A 184 1.13 -2.40 -20.30
N GLY A 185 -0.18 -2.36 -20.53
CA GLY A 185 -1.15 -3.03 -19.68
C GLY A 185 -0.91 -4.55 -19.57
N LYS A 186 -0.64 -5.22 -20.70
CA LYS A 186 -0.36 -6.67 -20.72
C LYS A 186 1.00 -7.01 -20.15
N VAL A 187 1.99 -6.15 -20.36
CA VAL A 187 3.31 -6.25 -19.72
C VAL A 187 3.16 -6.18 -18.19
N ASN A 188 2.44 -5.18 -17.69
CA ASN A 188 2.18 -4.99 -16.26
C ASN A 188 1.45 -6.19 -15.65
N GLU A 189 0.37 -6.67 -16.27
CA GLU A 189 -0.36 -7.86 -15.81
C GLU A 189 0.56 -9.09 -15.70
N THR A 190 1.39 -9.31 -16.73
CA THR A 190 2.30 -10.47 -16.76
C THR A 190 3.35 -10.39 -15.65
N LEU A 191 3.92 -9.20 -15.42
CA LEU A 191 4.90 -8.98 -14.36
C LEU A 191 4.26 -9.12 -12.97
N CYS A 192 3.10 -8.51 -12.73
CA CYS A 192 2.38 -8.63 -11.46
C CYS A 192 2.06 -10.10 -11.13
N ARG A 193 1.65 -10.91 -12.13
CA ARG A 193 1.44 -12.35 -11.93
C ARG A 193 2.74 -13.09 -11.63
N TYR A 194 3.80 -12.80 -12.38
CA TYR A 194 5.10 -13.48 -12.22
C TYR A 194 5.72 -13.21 -10.83
N PHE A 195 5.68 -11.96 -10.38
CA PHE A 195 6.22 -11.55 -9.08
C PHE A 195 5.20 -11.65 -7.94
N GLY A 196 4.02 -12.23 -8.17
CA GLY A 196 2.99 -12.41 -7.15
C GLY A 196 3.47 -13.27 -5.97
N ILE A 197 4.22 -14.34 -6.25
CA ILE A 197 4.80 -15.22 -5.22
C ILE A 197 5.80 -14.50 -4.30
N ASP A 198 6.42 -13.42 -4.78
CA ASP A 198 7.40 -12.66 -4.01
C ASP A 198 6.74 -11.83 -2.88
N TYR A 199 5.40 -11.75 -2.84
CA TYR A 199 4.64 -11.20 -1.70
C TYR A 199 4.48 -12.17 -0.52
N GLU A 200 4.78 -13.47 -0.69
CA GLU A 200 4.76 -14.48 0.38
C GLU A 200 6.04 -14.40 1.25
N THR A 201 6.37 -13.21 1.73
CA THR A 201 7.68 -12.94 2.35
C THR A 201 7.55 -12.33 3.75
N PHE A 202 8.72 -12.12 4.36
CA PHE A 202 8.94 -11.80 5.77
C PHE A 202 7.98 -10.75 6.36
N PHE A 203 7.32 -11.11 7.47
CA PHE A 203 6.53 -10.21 8.31
C PHE A 203 6.91 -10.37 9.79
N ASP A 204 6.81 -9.30 10.58
CA ASP A 204 7.05 -9.35 12.04
C ASP A 204 5.84 -10.00 12.74
N GLU A 205 5.91 -11.30 12.97
CA GLU A 205 4.90 -12.09 13.70
C GLU A 205 4.65 -11.58 15.14
N GLY A 206 5.63 -10.93 15.76
CA GLY A 206 5.55 -10.42 17.13
C GLY A 206 4.89 -9.05 17.26
N ALA A 207 4.77 -8.31 16.15
CA ALA A 207 4.39 -6.89 16.14
C ALA A 207 3.09 -6.58 16.89
N LEU A 208 2.05 -7.41 16.72
CA LEU A 208 0.75 -7.16 17.38
C LEU A 208 0.83 -7.35 18.89
N ASN A 209 1.54 -8.37 19.37
CA ASN A 209 1.70 -8.62 20.81
C ASN A 209 2.62 -7.59 21.46
N GLU A 210 3.60 -7.07 20.73
CA GLU A 210 4.42 -5.94 21.17
C GLU A 210 3.63 -4.65 21.26
N LEU A 211 2.80 -4.35 20.26
CA LEU A 211 1.91 -3.19 20.30
C LEU A 211 0.93 -3.26 21.48
N LYS A 212 0.29 -4.40 21.72
CA LYS A 212 -0.61 -4.57 22.86
C LYS A 212 0.08 -4.27 24.19
N ARG A 213 1.26 -4.85 24.42
CA ARG A 213 2.06 -4.59 25.62
C ARG A 213 2.44 -3.12 25.76
N ALA A 214 2.87 -2.48 24.67
CA ALA A 214 3.19 -1.06 24.68
C ALA A 214 1.97 -0.19 25.06
N LEU A 215 0.78 -0.52 24.56
CA LEU A 215 -0.45 0.19 24.93
C LEU A 215 -0.81 -0.02 26.41
N GLU A 216 -0.67 -1.26 26.91
CA GLU A 216 -0.93 -1.61 28.31
C GLU A 216 0.03 -0.87 29.26
N ASP A 217 1.33 -0.91 28.97
CA ASP A 217 2.38 -0.30 29.79
C ASP A 217 2.25 1.22 29.82
N ASN A 218 2.05 1.86 28.66
CA ASN A 218 2.09 3.32 28.55
C ASN A 218 0.76 3.99 28.94
N PHE A 219 -0.38 3.36 28.68
CA PHE A 219 -1.68 3.91 29.09
C PHE A 219 -2.19 3.33 30.42
N SER A 220 -1.46 2.38 31.03
CA SER A 220 -1.88 1.71 32.27
C SER A 220 -3.29 1.10 32.12
N ILE A 221 -3.52 0.39 31.01
CA ILE A 221 -4.77 -0.30 30.68
C ILE A 221 -4.54 -1.80 30.56
N ASP A 222 -5.63 -2.58 30.57
CA ASP A 222 -5.65 -3.96 30.07
C ASP A 222 -6.27 -3.94 28.67
N TYR A 223 -5.51 -4.39 27.66
CA TYR A 223 -5.95 -4.31 26.26
C TYR A 223 -7.20 -5.15 26.00
N ASN A 224 -7.27 -6.35 26.60
CA ASN A 224 -8.41 -7.24 26.40
C ASN A 224 -9.68 -6.67 27.04
N LYS A 225 -9.56 -5.98 28.20
CA LYS A 225 -10.68 -5.24 28.79
C LYS A 225 -11.08 -4.03 27.94
N ALA A 226 -10.11 -3.28 27.42
CA ALA A 226 -10.35 -2.11 26.58
C ALA A 226 -11.18 -2.44 25.33
N ILE A 227 -10.96 -3.58 24.72
CA ILE A 227 -11.78 -4.05 23.59
C ILE A 227 -13.04 -4.76 24.09
N GLY A 228 -12.94 -5.58 25.13
CA GLY A 228 -14.03 -6.42 25.65
C GLY A 228 -15.19 -5.64 26.29
N ILE A 229 -14.96 -4.42 26.75
CA ILE A 229 -16.01 -3.58 27.36
C ILE A 229 -17.03 -3.04 26.34
N ILE A 230 -16.61 -2.87 25.08
CA ILE A 230 -17.44 -2.29 24.01
C ILE A 230 -18.73 -3.09 23.78
N PRO A 231 -18.70 -4.42 23.53
CA PRO A 231 -19.93 -5.18 23.34
C PRO A 231 -20.81 -5.21 24.59
N TYR A 232 -20.23 -5.15 25.80
CA TYR A 232 -21.00 -5.09 27.04
C TYR A 232 -21.78 -3.78 27.15
N LEU A 233 -21.13 -2.64 26.90
CA LEU A 233 -21.77 -1.32 26.90
C LEU A 233 -22.88 -1.24 25.85
N LYS A 234 -22.64 -1.74 24.63
CA LYS A 234 -23.68 -1.81 23.60
C LYS A 234 -24.90 -2.60 24.06
N LYS A 235 -24.68 -3.81 24.60
CA LYS A 235 -25.74 -4.70 25.09
C LYS A 235 -26.54 -4.09 26.25
N HIS A 236 -25.89 -3.29 27.09
CA HIS A 236 -26.57 -2.57 28.17
C HIS A 236 -27.63 -1.59 27.64
N HIS A 237 -27.37 -0.94 26.51
CA HIS A 237 -28.31 0.01 25.88
C HIS A 237 -29.33 -0.67 24.96
N SER A 238 -28.94 -1.72 24.23
CA SER A 238 -29.81 -2.40 23.27
C SER A 238 -29.30 -3.80 22.91
N ASN A 239 -30.23 -4.71 22.58
CA ASN A 239 -29.86 -6.00 21.99
C ASN A 239 -29.42 -5.90 20.52
N ASN A 240 -29.49 -4.71 19.91
CA ASN A 240 -28.98 -4.47 18.56
C ASN A 240 -27.43 -4.47 18.57
N PRO A 241 -26.75 -5.37 17.83
CA PRO A 241 -25.28 -5.39 17.74
C PRO A 241 -24.68 -4.10 17.16
N GLU A 242 -25.45 -3.36 16.35
CA GLU A 242 -25.07 -2.08 15.74
C GLU A 242 -25.37 -0.88 16.64
N GLN A 243 -25.75 -1.11 17.90
CA GLN A 243 -25.99 -0.04 18.85
C GLN A 243 -24.78 0.90 18.92
N THR A 244 -25.02 2.17 18.65
CA THR A 244 -24.01 3.23 18.80
C THR A 244 -23.90 3.64 20.26
N LEU A 245 -22.76 4.18 20.65
CA LEU A 245 -22.49 4.66 22.00
C LEU A 245 -22.17 6.15 21.98
N GLU A 246 -22.44 6.88 23.06
CA GLU A 246 -21.77 8.17 23.24
C GLU A 246 -20.27 7.94 23.48
N PRO A 247 -19.36 8.55 22.69
CA PRO A 247 -17.93 8.21 22.73
C PRO A 247 -17.28 8.34 24.10
N TYR A 248 -17.68 9.34 24.91
CA TYR A 248 -17.10 9.61 26.24
C TYR A 248 -17.34 8.48 27.24
N ILE A 249 -18.32 7.59 27.00
CA ILE A 249 -18.62 6.47 27.89
C ILE A 249 -17.47 5.45 27.88
N LEU A 250 -16.76 5.30 26.76
CA LEU A 250 -15.66 4.35 26.61
C LEU A 250 -14.51 4.60 27.60
N PRO A 251 -13.87 5.79 27.63
CA PRO A 251 -12.76 6.05 28.55
C PRO A 251 -13.18 5.99 30.03
N ILE A 252 -14.35 6.51 30.41
CA ILE A 252 -14.83 6.50 31.81
C ILE A 252 -14.94 5.06 32.34
N ASN A 253 -15.55 4.18 31.56
CA ASN A 253 -15.75 2.80 31.97
C ASN A 253 -14.41 2.03 31.99
N LEU A 254 -13.54 2.24 31.01
CA LEU A 254 -12.22 1.61 31.01
C LEU A 254 -11.33 2.09 32.18
N ALA A 255 -11.38 3.37 32.51
CA ALA A 255 -10.62 3.95 33.63
C ALA A 255 -11.03 3.30 34.95
N THR A 256 -12.33 3.10 35.14
CA THR A 256 -12.89 2.40 36.30
C THR A 256 -12.43 0.93 36.35
N GLU A 257 -12.54 0.19 35.24
CA GLU A 257 -12.18 -1.22 35.16
C GLU A 257 -10.66 -1.49 35.34
N CYS A 258 -9.82 -0.56 34.86
CA CYS A 258 -8.37 -0.66 34.98
C CYS A 258 -7.80 0.05 36.21
N LYS A 259 -8.63 0.79 36.96
CA LYS A 259 -8.21 1.64 38.10
C LYS A 259 -7.10 2.62 37.70
N THR A 260 -7.31 3.29 36.56
CA THR A 260 -6.38 4.25 35.95
C THR A 260 -7.07 5.60 35.74
N SER A 261 -6.37 6.60 35.19
CA SER A 261 -6.96 7.91 34.91
C SER A 261 -7.85 7.90 33.66
N GLU A 262 -8.89 8.74 33.66
CA GLU A 262 -9.69 9.01 32.47
C GLU A 262 -8.87 9.65 31.35
N GLU A 263 -7.81 10.40 31.69
CA GLU A 263 -6.90 11.00 30.72
C GLU A 263 -6.17 9.93 29.89
N ASN A 264 -5.61 8.90 30.54
CA ASN A 264 -4.89 7.83 29.85
C ASN A 264 -5.81 7.05 28.91
N THR A 265 -6.99 6.68 29.40
CA THR A 265 -7.97 5.92 28.61
C THR A 265 -8.59 6.76 27.49
N SER A 266 -8.76 8.07 27.71
CA SER A 266 -9.16 9.00 26.66
C SER A 266 -8.10 9.09 25.58
N MET A 267 -6.81 9.15 25.94
CA MET A 267 -5.72 9.16 24.98
C MET A 267 -5.69 7.88 24.14
N PHE A 268 -5.86 6.71 24.78
CA PHE A 268 -5.97 5.42 24.11
C PHE A 268 -7.10 5.41 23.07
N TYR A 269 -8.35 5.65 23.49
CA TYR A 269 -9.50 5.60 22.59
C TYR A 269 -9.49 6.69 21.52
N SER A 270 -8.99 7.89 21.83
CA SER A 270 -8.89 8.97 20.83
C SER A 270 -8.01 8.58 19.64
N GLY A 271 -6.93 7.83 19.88
CA GLY A 271 -6.10 7.31 18.79
C GLY A 271 -6.79 6.26 17.91
N LEU A 272 -7.91 5.68 18.37
CA LEU A 272 -8.74 4.74 17.61
C LEU A 272 -9.95 5.40 16.94
N MET A 273 -10.23 6.66 17.24
CA MET A 273 -11.39 7.39 16.73
C MET A 273 -11.10 8.14 15.44
N LEU A 274 -12.03 8.04 14.49
CA LEU A 274 -12.09 8.82 13.28
C LEU A 274 -13.34 9.70 13.31
N SER A 275 -13.16 11.01 13.13
CA SER A 275 -14.22 12.01 13.19
C SER A 275 -14.04 13.06 12.10
N LYS A 276 -14.95 14.04 12.08
CA LYS A 276 -14.86 15.21 11.19
C LYS A 276 -13.54 15.95 11.28
N THR A 277 -12.91 16.00 12.46
CA THR A 277 -11.73 16.84 12.72
C THR A 277 -10.42 16.20 12.29
N ASN A 278 -10.36 14.87 12.19
CA ASN A 278 -9.12 14.15 11.90
C ASN A 278 -9.17 13.29 10.64
N LYS A 279 -10.31 13.15 9.97
CA LYS A 279 -10.40 12.42 8.70
C LYS A 279 -9.78 13.17 7.53
N LEU A 280 -9.50 12.42 6.47
CA LEU A 280 -9.11 12.99 5.18
C LEU A 280 -10.34 13.45 4.37
N THR A 281 -10.11 14.39 3.44
CA THR A 281 -11.07 14.65 2.35
C THR A 281 -11.22 13.41 1.47
N LEU A 282 -12.31 13.31 0.72
CA LEU A 282 -12.57 12.20 -0.21
C LEU A 282 -11.36 11.93 -1.14
N GLU A 283 -10.80 12.97 -1.74
CA GLU A 283 -9.65 12.89 -2.64
C GLU A 283 -8.41 12.36 -1.92
N ASN A 284 -8.10 12.94 -0.75
CA ASN A 284 -6.93 12.54 0.02
C ASN A 284 -7.08 11.13 0.59
N ALA A 285 -8.30 10.70 0.94
CA ALA A 285 -8.54 9.33 1.38
C ALA A 285 -8.13 8.33 0.29
N VAL A 286 -8.45 8.60 -0.97
CA VAL A 286 -8.09 7.77 -2.12
C VAL A 286 -6.59 7.86 -2.44
N LEU A 287 -6.02 9.07 -2.46
CA LEU A 287 -4.63 9.32 -2.85
C LEU A 287 -3.61 9.00 -1.75
N LYS A 288 -4.04 8.91 -0.49
CA LYS A 288 -3.23 8.53 0.66
C LYS A 288 -3.82 7.32 1.37
N PRO A 289 -3.89 6.14 0.70
CA PRO A 289 -4.59 4.98 1.22
C PRO A 289 -3.98 4.39 2.50
N TYR A 290 -2.79 4.86 2.86
CA TYR A 290 -1.97 4.35 3.94
C TYR A 290 -1.77 5.35 5.09
N SER A 291 -2.48 6.49 5.06
CA SER A 291 -2.46 7.47 6.13
C SER A 291 -3.19 6.95 7.38
N GLU A 292 -2.63 7.28 8.53
CA GLU A 292 -3.20 7.09 9.87
C GLU A 292 -4.60 7.71 10.07
N LYS A 293 -5.00 8.62 9.17
CA LYS A 293 -6.28 9.32 9.17
C LYS A 293 -7.37 8.60 8.36
N ARG A 294 -7.15 7.32 8.03
CA ARG A 294 -8.12 6.44 7.36
C ARG A 294 -8.83 5.55 8.37
N TYR A 295 -10.08 5.16 8.07
CA TYR A 295 -10.85 4.19 8.86
C TYR A 295 -10.15 2.82 8.94
N MET A 296 -9.26 2.54 8.00
CA MET A 296 -8.38 1.36 8.06
C MET A 296 -7.57 1.30 9.38
N PHE A 297 -7.10 2.43 9.92
CA PHE A 297 -6.30 2.47 11.15
C PHE A 297 -7.08 2.93 12.38
N ARG A 298 -8.25 3.55 12.20
CA ARG A 298 -9.06 4.12 13.29
C ARG A 298 -10.42 3.43 13.33
N PRO A 299 -10.59 2.35 14.10
CA PRO A 299 -11.76 1.47 14.00
C PRO A 299 -13.06 2.04 14.58
N ILE A 300 -13.04 3.22 15.20
CA ILE A 300 -14.22 3.84 15.82
C ILE A 300 -14.62 5.05 14.98
N LEU A 301 -15.77 5.01 14.32
CA LEU A 301 -16.33 6.14 13.59
C LEU A 301 -17.17 7.00 14.52
N THR A 302 -16.98 8.31 14.47
CA THR A 302 -17.71 9.24 15.32
C THR A 302 -18.55 10.19 14.46
N TYR A 303 -19.87 10.10 14.62
CA TYR A 303 -20.87 10.87 13.87
C TYR A 303 -21.69 11.77 14.79
N ILE A 304 -22.30 12.82 14.24
CA ILE A 304 -23.32 13.61 14.92
C ILE A 304 -24.69 13.08 14.48
N VAL A 305 -25.49 12.56 15.41
CA VAL A 305 -26.84 12.05 15.17
C VAL A 305 -27.83 12.81 16.06
N ASP A 306 -28.77 13.51 15.45
CA ASP A 306 -29.75 14.38 16.14
C ASP A 306 -29.07 15.35 17.14
N GLY A 307 -27.91 15.91 16.75
CA GLY A 307 -27.11 16.82 17.56
C GLY A 307 -26.24 16.16 18.65
N VAL A 308 -26.25 14.82 18.76
CA VAL A 308 -25.47 14.07 19.75
C VAL A 308 -24.36 13.28 19.07
N GLU A 309 -23.17 13.30 19.66
CA GLU A 309 -22.04 12.51 19.16
C GLU A 309 -22.25 11.02 19.44
N ARG A 310 -22.08 10.19 18.41
CA ARG A 310 -22.31 8.74 18.44
C ARG A 310 -21.13 8.00 17.80
N ALA A 311 -20.57 7.06 18.54
CA ALA A 311 -19.55 6.11 18.10
C ALA A 311 -20.19 4.87 17.46
N LEU A 312 -19.84 4.60 16.21
CA LEU A 312 -20.15 3.39 15.47
C LEU A 312 -18.89 2.49 15.44
N ILE A 313 -19.03 1.27 15.97
CA ILE A 313 -17.89 0.40 16.30
C ILE A 313 -18.17 -1.03 15.86
N GLY A 314 -17.23 -1.67 15.16
CA GLY A 314 -17.33 -3.05 14.69
C GLY A 314 -16.32 -3.97 15.37
N ASN A 315 -16.72 -5.18 15.73
CA ASN A 315 -15.80 -6.14 16.35
C ASN A 315 -14.75 -6.59 15.32
N ASN A 316 -15.19 -6.88 14.10
CA ASN A 316 -14.29 -7.29 13.01
C ASN A 316 -13.38 -6.12 12.61
N LYS A 317 -13.94 -4.91 12.53
CA LYS A 317 -13.16 -3.70 12.25
C LYS A 317 -12.06 -3.44 13.27
N ILE A 318 -12.32 -3.57 14.57
CA ILE A 318 -11.29 -3.37 15.60
C ILE A 318 -10.13 -4.33 15.37
N ALA A 319 -10.40 -5.62 15.18
CA ALA A 319 -9.37 -6.63 14.95
C ALA A 319 -8.55 -6.31 13.68
N GLU A 320 -9.24 -5.99 12.57
CA GLU A 320 -8.60 -5.59 11.31
C GLU A 320 -7.68 -4.38 11.52
N SER A 321 -8.17 -3.31 12.14
CA SER A 321 -7.40 -2.07 12.35
C SER A 321 -6.19 -2.28 13.24
N MET A 322 -6.31 -3.05 14.32
CA MET A 322 -5.19 -3.31 15.21
C MET A 322 -4.10 -4.14 14.52
N MET A 323 -4.49 -5.11 13.70
CA MET A 323 -3.57 -5.86 12.85
C MET A 323 -2.87 -4.96 11.83
N VAL A 324 -3.60 -4.01 11.23
CA VAL A 324 -3.02 -3.03 10.31
C VAL A 324 -2.09 -2.05 11.04
N ILE A 325 -2.42 -1.55 12.22
CA ILE A 325 -1.50 -0.69 12.98
C ILE A 325 -0.18 -1.43 13.25
N ALA A 326 -0.27 -2.68 13.73
CA ALA A 326 0.89 -3.51 14.03
C ALA A 326 1.73 -3.84 12.78
N SER A 327 1.09 -4.31 11.70
CA SER A 327 1.80 -4.79 10.51
C SER A 327 2.24 -3.68 9.55
N ASN A 328 1.62 -2.51 9.62
CA ASN A 328 1.60 -1.55 8.53
C ASN A 328 1.85 -0.10 8.98
N MET A 329 2.06 0.15 10.29
CA MET A 329 2.23 1.51 10.82
C MET A 329 3.48 1.67 11.68
N ILE A 330 3.61 0.88 12.74
CA ILE A 330 4.64 1.07 13.78
C ILE A 330 6.08 0.95 13.27
N HIS A 331 6.32 0.11 12.25
CA HIS A 331 7.64 -0.06 11.65
C HIS A 331 8.08 1.14 10.78
N TRP A 332 7.15 1.99 10.37
CA TRP A 332 7.42 3.16 9.52
C TRP A 332 7.36 4.48 10.29
N ASN A 333 7.74 4.44 11.58
CA ASN A 333 7.75 5.60 12.46
C ASN A 333 6.44 6.41 12.42
N ASN A 334 5.31 5.70 12.39
CA ASN A 334 4.00 6.32 12.38
C ASN A 334 3.08 5.65 13.41
N MET A 335 2.25 6.45 14.06
CA MET A 335 1.19 6.07 15.00
C MET A 335 0.11 7.16 15.05
N PRO A 336 -1.09 6.88 15.59
CA PRO A 336 -2.09 7.91 15.85
C PRO A 336 -1.49 9.09 16.62
N GLU A 337 -1.71 10.32 16.12
CA GLU A 337 -1.16 11.55 16.70
C GLU A 337 -1.51 11.72 18.19
N GLU A 338 -2.68 11.20 18.60
CA GLU A 338 -3.13 11.21 19.98
C GLU A 338 -2.24 10.36 20.90
N TRP A 339 -1.72 9.22 20.41
CA TRP A 339 -0.79 8.37 21.16
C TRP A 339 0.62 8.96 21.23
N LEU A 340 1.02 9.80 20.27
CA LEU A 340 2.33 10.46 20.26
C LEU A 340 2.48 11.54 21.34
N LYS A 341 1.39 11.87 22.06
CA LYS A 341 1.45 12.70 23.26
C LYS A 341 2.09 11.97 24.45
N ASP A 342 2.06 10.64 24.43
CA ASP A 342 2.76 9.81 25.41
C ASP A 342 4.20 9.54 24.97
N LYS A 343 5.16 9.82 25.86
CA LYS A 343 6.59 9.67 25.56
C LYS A 343 6.99 8.21 25.36
N GLY A 344 6.43 7.29 26.15
CA GLY A 344 6.77 5.88 26.04
C GLY A 344 6.26 5.24 24.74
N MET A 345 5.12 5.72 24.23
CA MET A 345 4.65 5.39 22.87
C MET A 345 5.60 5.93 21.79
N VAL A 346 6.11 7.16 21.92
CA VAL A 346 7.14 7.70 21.01
C VAL A 346 8.41 6.85 21.04
N ASP A 347 8.87 6.46 22.23
CA ASP A 347 10.06 5.62 22.39
C ASP A 347 9.84 4.22 21.78
N PHE A 348 8.67 3.62 21.97
CA PHE A 348 8.27 2.36 21.33
C PHE A 348 8.27 2.47 19.80
N MET A 349 7.69 3.53 19.24
CA MET A 349 7.67 3.79 17.80
C MET A 349 9.08 3.80 17.20
N ASN A 350 9.96 4.61 17.79
CA ASN A 350 11.31 4.81 17.31
C ASN A 350 12.11 3.51 17.41
N LYS A 351 11.89 2.73 18.47
CA LYS A 351 12.49 1.39 18.59
C LYS A 351 12.06 0.48 17.44
N LYS A 352 10.76 0.37 17.15
CA LYS A 352 10.25 -0.46 16.04
C LYS A 352 10.75 0.01 14.67
N GLY A 353 10.86 1.32 14.48
CA GLY A 353 11.45 1.93 13.29
C GLY A 353 12.95 1.75 13.16
N LEU A 354 13.70 1.37 14.21
CA LEU A 354 15.12 1.00 14.09
C LEU A 354 15.32 -0.51 13.89
N GLU A 355 14.38 -1.32 14.35
CA GLU A 355 14.45 -2.78 14.22
C GLU A 355 14.21 -3.25 12.78
N HIS A 356 13.32 -2.57 12.03
CA HIS A 356 12.84 -3.08 10.74
C HIS A 356 13.94 -3.28 9.67
N ASP A 357 14.83 -2.31 9.45
CA ASP A 357 15.94 -2.45 8.49
C ASP A 357 16.85 -3.63 8.86
N ARG A 358 17.14 -3.78 10.16
CA ARG A 358 17.98 -4.87 10.68
C ARG A 358 17.35 -6.24 10.47
N LEU A 359 16.02 -6.36 10.55
CA LEU A 359 15.32 -7.63 10.32
C LEU A 359 15.59 -8.14 8.90
N LEU A 360 15.44 -7.28 7.89
CA LEU A 360 15.72 -7.65 6.50
C LEU A 360 17.20 -7.95 6.28
N GLU A 361 18.10 -7.08 6.76
CA GLU A 361 19.54 -7.30 6.62
C GLU A 361 20.00 -8.62 7.26
N ASN A 362 19.42 -9.01 8.41
CA ASN A 362 19.75 -10.27 9.08
C ASN A 362 19.34 -11.48 8.23
N GLU A 363 18.16 -11.46 7.59
CA GLU A 363 17.74 -12.54 6.69
C GLU A 363 18.63 -12.61 5.44
N ILE A 364 19.04 -11.46 4.89
CA ILE A 364 19.99 -11.39 3.78
C ILE A 364 21.35 -11.98 4.17
N GLU A 365 21.85 -11.64 5.35
CA GLU A 365 23.13 -12.15 5.86
C GLU A 365 23.12 -13.68 5.98
N LYS A 366 22.02 -14.29 6.44
CA LYS A 366 21.88 -15.75 6.49
C LYS A 366 22.08 -16.38 5.11
N ILE A 367 21.55 -15.76 4.04
CA ILE A 367 21.75 -16.23 2.67
C ILE A 367 23.25 -16.24 2.33
N PHE A 368 23.99 -15.18 2.65
CA PHE A 368 25.41 -15.10 2.31
C PHE A 368 26.28 -16.06 3.11
N GLN A 369 25.99 -16.21 4.41
CA GLN A 369 26.67 -17.17 5.29
C GLN A 369 26.46 -18.61 4.83
N GLN A 370 25.22 -19.01 4.54
CA GLN A 370 24.88 -20.37 4.11
C GLN A 370 25.55 -20.75 2.78
N ASN A 371 25.69 -19.79 1.87
CA ASN A 371 26.30 -20.00 0.56
C ASN A 371 27.81 -19.68 0.53
N LYS A 372 28.40 -19.33 1.68
CA LYS A 372 29.84 -19.07 1.87
C LYS A 372 30.43 -18.01 0.93
N TYR A 373 29.65 -16.97 0.61
CA TYR A 373 30.19 -15.83 -0.12
C TYR A 373 31.07 -14.98 0.81
N PRO A 374 32.21 -14.44 0.34
CA PRO A 374 32.83 -13.30 0.99
C PRO A 374 31.89 -12.10 0.86
N TYR A 375 31.47 -11.53 1.99
CA TYR A 375 30.58 -10.38 2.01
C TYR A 375 30.96 -9.40 3.12
N CYS A 376 30.79 -8.12 2.88
CA CYS A 376 30.87 -7.08 3.91
C CYS A 376 29.46 -6.54 4.15
N ARG A 377 29.15 -6.18 5.40
CA ARG A 377 27.88 -5.56 5.81
C ARG A 377 28.16 -4.23 6.50
N ASN A 378 27.31 -3.22 6.27
CA ASN A 378 27.34 -1.90 6.91
C ASN A 378 28.73 -1.25 6.87
N ILE A 379 29.25 -1.10 5.64
CA ILE A 379 30.62 -0.66 5.38
C ILE A 379 30.72 0.86 5.45
N GLU A 380 31.34 1.35 6.52
CA GLU A 380 31.74 2.76 6.65
C GLU A 380 33.22 3.00 6.32
N SER A 381 34.07 1.97 6.42
CA SER A 381 35.49 2.05 6.10
C SER A 381 36.09 0.72 5.66
N PHE A 382 37.14 0.79 4.83
CA PHE A 382 37.91 -0.36 4.36
C PHE A 382 39.23 -0.50 5.10
N ARG A 383 39.50 -1.70 5.61
CA ARG A 383 40.82 -2.08 6.16
C ARG A 383 41.87 -2.08 5.06
N GLN A 384 43.11 -1.78 5.44
CA GLN A 384 44.24 -1.65 4.52
C GLN A 384 45.40 -2.51 5.00
N LYS A 385 45.87 -3.39 4.13
CA LYS A 385 46.93 -4.37 4.45
C LYS A 385 48.20 -3.66 4.89
N GLY A 386 48.68 -3.97 6.09
CA GLY A 386 49.91 -3.40 6.65
C GLY A 386 49.86 -1.89 6.95
N LYS A 387 48.70 -1.22 6.88
CA LYS A 387 48.55 0.21 7.22
C LYS A 387 47.79 0.37 8.53
N LYS A 388 48.15 1.38 9.31
CA LYS A 388 47.46 1.72 10.58
C LYS A 388 46.11 2.43 10.37
N GLN A 389 45.86 2.98 9.19
CA GLN A 389 44.67 3.77 8.88
C GLN A 389 43.79 3.07 7.85
N ASN A 390 42.50 2.98 8.15
CA ASN A 390 41.46 2.52 7.23
C ASN A 390 41.07 3.65 6.28
N ILE A 391 40.50 3.29 5.12
CA ILE A 391 39.91 4.25 4.19
C ILE A 391 38.44 4.45 4.58
N ASN A 392 38.11 5.59 5.16
CA ASN A 392 36.74 5.98 5.48
C ASN A 392 35.97 6.38 4.21
N ILE A 393 34.80 5.78 4.00
CA ILE A 393 33.88 6.11 2.92
C ILE A 393 32.57 6.72 3.39
N ASN A 394 32.25 6.68 4.68
CA ASN A 394 31.07 7.34 5.25
C ASN A 394 31.26 8.86 5.26
N THR A 395 31.13 9.42 4.06
CA THR A 395 31.30 10.82 3.71
C THR A 395 30.13 11.23 2.82
N PRO A 396 29.80 12.53 2.71
CA PRO A 396 28.71 12.98 1.83
C PRO A 396 28.84 12.54 0.36
N LYS A 397 30.06 12.20 -0.09
CA LYS A 397 30.35 11.78 -1.46
C LYS A 397 29.93 10.33 -1.76
N VAL A 398 30.05 9.42 -0.79
CA VAL A 398 29.79 7.98 -0.96
C VAL A 398 28.70 7.53 0.01
N GLY A 399 28.99 7.62 1.31
CA GLY A 399 28.13 7.16 2.40
C GLY A 399 28.42 5.71 2.76
N GLU A 400 27.77 5.22 3.81
CA GLU A 400 27.76 3.80 4.20
C GLU A 400 27.19 2.93 3.07
N ILE A 401 27.77 1.74 2.86
CA ILE A 401 27.27 0.73 1.93
C ILE A 401 26.70 -0.44 2.73
N ASP A 402 25.44 -0.81 2.50
CA ASP A 402 24.77 -1.83 3.32
C ASP A 402 25.38 -3.22 3.09
N PHE A 403 25.61 -3.61 1.82
CA PHE A 403 26.32 -4.86 1.48
C PHE A 403 27.29 -4.74 0.30
N ILE A 404 28.39 -5.48 0.40
CA ILE A 404 29.26 -5.85 -0.73
C ILE A 404 29.39 -7.36 -0.75
N ILE A 405 29.14 -8.03 -1.87
CA ILE A 405 29.20 -9.49 -2.01
C ILE A 405 30.12 -9.85 -3.17
N VAL A 406 31.01 -10.82 -2.98
CA VAL A 406 31.92 -11.28 -4.05
C VAL A 406 31.54 -12.68 -4.51
N ASN A 407 31.25 -12.81 -5.80
CA ASN A 407 31.05 -14.09 -6.45
C ASN A 407 32.22 -14.41 -7.39
N LYS A 408 33.21 -15.15 -6.88
CA LYS A 408 34.39 -15.61 -7.63
C LYS A 408 34.02 -16.37 -8.91
N ASN A 409 33.02 -17.26 -8.83
CA ASN A 409 32.66 -18.12 -9.95
C ASN A 409 32.07 -17.36 -11.14
N LYS A 410 31.58 -16.14 -10.90
CA LYS A 410 30.99 -15.27 -11.93
C LYS A 410 31.85 -14.06 -12.26
N ASN A 411 32.99 -13.88 -11.58
CA ASN A 411 33.81 -12.68 -11.65
C ASN A 411 32.98 -11.39 -11.41
N LYS A 412 32.13 -11.41 -10.39
CA LYS A 412 31.26 -10.28 -10.03
C LYS A 412 31.44 -9.82 -8.59
N VAL A 413 31.39 -8.51 -8.40
CA VAL A 413 31.22 -7.86 -7.10
C VAL A 413 29.85 -7.18 -7.11
N PHE A 414 28.96 -7.61 -6.23
CA PHE A 414 27.67 -6.96 -6.03
C PHE A 414 27.81 -5.90 -4.95
N ILE A 415 27.29 -4.70 -5.22
CA ILE A 415 27.06 -3.67 -4.23
C ILE A 415 25.56 -3.50 -4.04
N ALA A 416 25.09 -3.54 -2.80
CA ALA A 416 23.68 -3.48 -2.52
C ALA A 416 23.34 -2.50 -1.41
N ASP A 417 22.24 -1.78 -1.62
CA ASP A 417 21.51 -1.07 -0.58
C ASP A 417 20.23 -1.84 -0.27
N THR A 418 19.92 -1.98 1.01
CA THR A 418 18.67 -2.58 1.48
C THR A 418 17.60 -1.52 1.65
N LYS A 419 16.35 -1.87 1.34
CA LYS A 419 15.19 -1.00 1.56
C LYS A 419 14.03 -1.83 2.11
N TYR A 420 13.71 -1.62 3.38
CA TYR A 420 12.54 -2.21 4.01
C TYR A 420 11.29 -1.39 3.67
N ASN A 421 10.59 -1.80 2.62
CA ASN A 421 9.40 -1.11 2.14
C ASN A 421 8.14 -1.61 2.86
N ARG A 422 7.15 -0.72 2.93
CA ARG A 422 5.79 -1.14 3.28
C ARG A 422 5.20 -1.92 2.12
N ALA A 423 4.59 -3.07 2.38
CA ALA A 423 3.89 -3.81 1.34
C ALA A 423 2.80 -2.94 0.72
N ARG A 424 2.87 -2.77 -0.60
CA ARG A 424 1.91 -2.04 -1.41
C ARG A 424 1.32 -3.00 -2.42
N TYR A 425 0.04 -2.84 -2.73
CA TYR A 425 -0.67 -3.75 -3.64
C TYR A 425 -1.34 -3.01 -4.80
N ASP A 426 -1.11 -1.69 -4.92
CA ASP A 426 -1.71 -0.85 -5.94
C ASP A 426 -0.77 0.25 -6.41
N ALA A 427 -1.05 0.79 -7.60
CA ALA A 427 -0.24 1.79 -8.26
C ALA A 427 -0.08 3.09 -7.45
N VAL A 428 -1.11 3.49 -6.70
CA VAL A 428 -1.06 4.70 -5.86
C VAL A 428 -0.02 4.54 -4.77
N GLY A 429 0.02 3.37 -4.11
CA GLY A 429 1.06 3.00 -3.16
C GLY A 429 2.44 2.92 -3.79
N TYR A 430 2.55 2.20 -4.91
CA TYR A 430 3.83 2.05 -5.60
C TYR A 430 4.44 3.37 -6.05
N ARG A 431 3.64 4.38 -6.39
CA ARG A 431 4.15 5.70 -6.80
C ARG A 431 5.01 6.36 -5.73
N ILE A 432 4.66 6.19 -4.46
CA ILE A 432 5.43 6.71 -3.32
C ILE A 432 6.80 6.04 -3.28
N ASP A 433 6.81 4.71 -3.31
CA ASP A 433 8.06 3.93 -3.28
C ASP A 433 8.91 4.25 -4.50
N TYR A 434 8.31 4.29 -5.70
CA TYR A 434 8.99 4.61 -6.94
C TYR A 434 9.72 5.94 -6.85
N SER A 435 9.06 7.00 -6.36
CA SER A 435 9.67 8.32 -6.16
C SER A 435 10.85 8.28 -5.17
N ASN A 436 10.72 7.51 -4.07
CA ASN A 436 11.82 7.33 -3.12
C ASN A 436 13.02 6.61 -3.76
N PHE A 437 12.76 5.56 -4.55
CA PHE A 437 13.80 4.81 -5.24
C PHE A 437 14.55 5.67 -6.26
N ILE A 438 13.90 6.59 -6.98
CA ILE A 438 14.62 7.53 -7.88
C ILE A 438 15.70 8.33 -7.13
N GLU A 439 15.47 8.69 -5.87
CA GLU A 439 16.50 9.33 -5.05
C GLU A 439 17.55 8.33 -4.53
N TYR A 440 17.14 7.11 -4.20
CA TYR A 440 18.07 6.04 -3.79
C TYR A 440 19.00 5.61 -4.94
N GLU A 441 18.53 5.61 -6.18
CA GLU A 441 19.35 5.33 -7.37
C GLU A 441 20.58 6.21 -7.44
N LYS A 442 20.41 7.51 -7.18
CA LYS A 442 21.52 8.47 -7.19
C LYS A 442 22.55 8.16 -6.11
N LYS A 443 22.11 7.64 -4.95
CA LYS A 443 22.99 7.23 -3.85
C LYS A 443 23.75 5.96 -4.22
N LEU A 444 23.05 4.93 -4.69
CA LEU A 444 23.63 3.66 -5.10
C LEU A 444 24.62 3.83 -6.27
N GLU A 445 24.32 4.71 -7.22
CA GLU A 445 25.20 5.08 -8.33
C GLU A 445 26.53 5.66 -7.82
N ARG A 446 26.50 6.57 -6.84
CA ARG A 446 27.73 7.14 -6.27
C ARG A 446 28.58 6.07 -5.60
N LYS A 447 27.94 5.16 -4.86
CA LYS A 447 28.60 4.03 -4.20
C LYS A 447 29.26 3.09 -5.22
N LYS A 448 28.52 2.71 -6.27
CA LYS A 448 29.03 1.91 -7.39
C LYS A 448 30.24 2.56 -8.07
N ASN A 449 30.11 3.83 -8.44
CA ASN A 449 31.18 4.56 -9.14
C ASN A 449 32.42 4.74 -8.28
N TRP A 450 32.26 4.93 -6.97
CA TRP A 450 33.40 4.93 -6.07
C TRP A 450 34.10 3.56 -6.07
N LEU A 451 33.34 2.47 -5.93
CA LEU A 451 33.91 1.13 -5.83
C LEU A 451 34.64 0.70 -7.11
N ILE A 452 34.09 0.98 -8.30
CA ILE A 452 34.73 0.72 -9.59
C ILE A 452 36.13 1.36 -9.65
N ASN A 453 36.26 2.60 -9.18
CA ASN A 453 37.52 3.33 -9.19
C ASN A 453 38.47 2.92 -8.06
N ASN A 454 38.04 2.07 -7.13
CA ASN A 454 38.77 1.71 -5.92
C ASN A 454 38.76 0.19 -5.65
N LEU A 455 38.66 -0.66 -6.68
CA LEU A 455 38.64 -2.13 -6.51
C LEU A 455 39.87 -2.68 -5.77
N GLN A 456 41.04 -2.05 -5.92
CA GLN A 456 42.25 -2.40 -5.15
C GLN A 456 42.04 -2.23 -3.65
N VAL A 457 41.32 -1.19 -3.22
CA VAL A 457 40.99 -0.94 -1.81
C VAL A 457 40.10 -2.05 -1.27
N LEU A 458 39.09 -2.47 -2.05
CA LEU A 458 38.23 -3.59 -1.67
C LEU A 458 39.02 -4.91 -1.64
N GLN A 459 39.90 -5.17 -2.61
CA GLN A 459 40.70 -6.40 -2.61
C GLN A 459 41.55 -6.51 -1.35
N GLU A 460 42.29 -5.45 -0.98
CA GLU A 460 43.09 -5.43 0.25
C GLU A 460 42.22 -5.68 1.49
N HIS A 461 41.02 -5.08 1.54
CA HIS A 461 40.09 -5.30 2.63
C HIS A 461 39.63 -6.77 2.72
N LEU A 462 39.31 -7.40 1.59
CA LEU A 462 38.86 -8.80 1.54
C LEU A 462 39.99 -9.79 1.83
N GLU A 463 41.23 -9.50 1.42
CA GLU A 463 42.41 -10.30 1.79
C GLU A 463 42.61 -10.32 3.32
N GLU A 464 42.39 -9.19 3.98
CA GLU A 464 42.47 -9.06 5.44
C GLU A 464 41.28 -9.71 6.17
N MET A 465 40.06 -9.51 5.67
CA MET A 465 38.83 -9.96 6.35
C MET A 465 38.49 -11.43 6.08
N PHE A 466 38.73 -11.92 4.87
CA PHE A 466 38.27 -13.22 4.38
C PHE A 466 39.40 -14.10 3.85
N HIS A 467 40.65 -13.60 3.83
CA HIS A 467 41.81 -14.34 3.34
C HIS A 467 41.62 -14.90 1.92
N ILE A 468 40.99 -14.10 1.05
CA ILE A 468 40.82 -14.48 -0.36
C ILE A 468 42.19 -14.65 -1.04
N ASP A 469 42.28 -15.62 -1.95
CA ASP A 469 43.49 -16.00 -2.68
C ASP A 469 43.46 -15.63 -4.18
N TYR A 470 42.49 -14.81 -4.58
CA TYR A 470 42.21 -14.46 -5.96
C TYR A 470 42.04 -12.95 -6.13
N SER A 471 42.35 -12.44 -7.32
CA SER A 471 42.15 -11.02 -7.63
C SER A 471 40.72 -10.73 -8.05
N ILE A 472 40.21 -9.58 -7.62
CA ILE A 472 38.90 -9.05 -8.02
C ILE A 472 39.02 -7.84 -8.96
N LEU A 473 40.24 -7.44 -9.36
CA LEU A 473 40.45 -6.19 -10.11
C LEU A 473 39.78 -6.18 -11.50
N SER A 474 39.54 -7.36 -12.07
CA SER A 474 38.83 -7.52 -13.34
C SER A 474 37.35 -7.90 -13.18
N PHE A 475 36.83 -7.91 -11.95
CA PHE A 475 35.44 -8.30 -11.70
C PHE A 475 34.49 -7.18 -12.13
N GLU A 476 33.34 -7.56 -12.67
CA GLU A 476 32.26 -6.62 -12.94
C GLU A 476 31.65 -6.15 -11.60
N VAL A 477 31.50 -4.83 -11.43
CA VAL A 477 30.78 -4.26 -10.28
C VAL A 477 29.33 -4.02 -10.67
N GLU A 478 28.43 -4.79 -10.06
CA GLU A 478 27.00 -4.72 -10.29
C GLU A 478 26.29 -4.13 -9.08
N ALA A 479 25.43 -3.14 -9.28
CA ALA A 479 24.68 -2.53 -8.21
C ALA A 479 23.21 -2.98 -8.24
N VAL A 480 22.69 -3.34 -7.07
CA VAL A 480 21.31 -3.85 -6.89
C VAL A 480 20.69 -3.27 -5.63
N PHE A 481 19.38 -3.34 -5.51
CA PHE A 481 18.69 -3.16 -4.24
C PHE A 481 18.26 -4.50 -3.68
N PHE A 482 18.29 -4.66 -2.37
CA PHE A 482 17.60 -5.75 -1.68
C PHE A 482 16.37 -5.21 -0.96
N ILE A 483 15.24 -5.87 -1.15
CA ILE A 483 13.94 -5.41 -0.67
C ILE A 483 13.19 -6.55 0.02
N ASN A 484 12.34 -6.23 0.99
CA ASN A 484 11.50 -7.20 1.67
C ASN A 484 10.28 -7.60 0.84
N THR A 485 9.66 -6.65 0.12
CA THR A 485 8.40 -6.83 -0.61
C THR A 485 8.51 -6.24 -2.02
N PRO A 486 7.78 -6.78 -3.02
CA PRO A 486 7.78 -6.22 -4.36
C PRO A 486 7.29 -4.77 -4.42
N THR A 487 7.75 -4.04 -5.44
CA THR A 487 7.36 -2.66 -5.75
C THR A 487 7.45 -2.41 -7.25
N PHE A 488 6.70 -1.44 -7.79
CA PHE A 488 6.74 -1.10 -9.22
C PHE A 488 8.15 -0.70 -9.69
N TYR A 489 8.98 -0.14 -8.80
CA TYR A 489 10.37 0.17 -9.12
C TYR A 489 11.15 -1.04 -9.64
N MET A 490 10.84 -2.26 -9.16
CA MET A 490 11.45 -3.48 -9.69
C MET A 490 11.26 -3.64 -11.19
N PHE A 491 10.18 -3.11 -11.77
CA PHE A 491 9.87 -3.31 -13.18
C PHE A 491 10.47 -2.23 -14.08
N ASN A 492 10.62 -1.01 -13.57
CA ASN A 492 11.01 0.14 -14.39
C ASN A 492 12.20 0.93 -13.87
N GLY A 493 12.85 0.47 -12.81
CA GLY A 493 14.03 1.10 -12.22
C GLY A 493 15.28 0.97 -13.09
N LYS A 494 16.27 1.82 -12.83
CA LYS A 494 17.60 1.70 -13.43
C LYS A 494 18.34 0.46 -12.90
N TYR A 495 18.21 0.20 -11.61
CA TYR A 495 18.84 -0.91 -10.91
C TYR A 495 17.82 -1.98 -10.58
N LYS A 496 18.22 -3.25 -10.67
CA LYS A 496 17.37 -4.37 -10.25
C LYS A 496 17.17 -4.32 -8.74
N ALA A 497 15.95 -4.60 -8.30
CA ALA A 497 15.59 -4.68 -6.89
C ALA A 497 15.10 -6.10 -6.59
N LEU A 498 15.82 -6.79 -5.72
CA LEU A 498 15.68 -8.22 -5.50
C LEU A 498 15.01 -8.47 -4.16
N THR A 499 13.94 -9.24 -4.19
CA THR A 499 13.27 -9.74 -2.97
C THR A 499 14.09 -10.86 -2.34
N LEU A 500 13.87 -11.15 -1.06
CA LEU A 500 14.58 -12.22 -0.33
C LEU A 500 14.61 -13.55 -1.11
N LEU A 501 13.50 -13.91 -1.75
CA LEU A 501 13.38 -15.13 -2.55
C LEU A 501 14.36 -15.18 -3.73
N ARG A 502 14.69 -14.01 -4.31
CA ARG A 502 15.46 -13.90 -5.56
C ARG A 502 16.94 -13.62 -5.35
N ILE A 503 17.36 -13.15 -4.18
CA ILE A 503 18.75 -12.72 -3.92
C ILE A 503 19.75 -13.83 -4.26
N LYS A 504 19.52 -15.04 -3.74
CA LYS A 504 20.42 -16.18 -3.97
C LYS A 504 20.49 -16.53 -5.45
N GLU A 505 19.34 -16.78 -6.06
CA GLU A 505 19.25 -17.24 -7.45
C GLU A 505 19.87 -16.23 -8.42
N TYR A 506 19.68 -14.93 -8.12
CA TYR A 506 20.29 -13.85 -8.88
C TYR A 506 21.81 -13.82 -8.76
N ILE A 507 22.35 -13.89 -7.52
CA ILE A 507 23.81 -13.89 -7.29
C ILE A 507 24.46 -15.12 -7.95
N GLU A 508 23.78 -16.25 -8.00
CA GLU A 508 24.25 -17.48 -8.65
C GLU A 508 24.11 -17.48 -10.18
N ASN A 509 23.47 -16.46 -10.76
CA ASN A 509 23.00 -16.41 -12.16
C ASN A 509 22.16 -17.64 -12.55
N THR A 510 21.39 -18.21 -11.62
CA THR A 510 20.40 -19.27 -11.88
C THR A 510 19.01 -18.70 -12.17
N TRP A 511 18.82 -17.42 -11.84
CA TRP A 511 17.63 -16.64 -12.18
C TRP A 511 18.03 -15.23 -12.63
N ASP A 512 17.24 -14.67 -13.55
CA ASP A 512 17.25 -13.26 -13.90
C ASP A 512 15.80 -12.82 -14.20
N TYR A 513 15.58 -11.52 -14.22
CA TYR A 513 14.36 -10.85 -14.66
C TYR A 513 13.87 -11.42 -16.01
N PRO A 514 12.59 -11.82 -16.09
CA PRO A 514 12.08 -12.50 -17.27
C PRO A 514 12.06 -11.60 -18.50
N ILE A 515 12.25 -12.17 -19.68
CA ILE A 515 11.97 -11.48 -20.95
C ILE A 515 10.50 -11.70 -21.28
N ILE A 516 9.73 -10.63 -21.44
CA ILE A 516 8.32 -10.71 -21.84
C ILE A 516 8.25 -10.62 -23.37
N LYS A 517 7.59 -11.60 -23.99
CA LYS A 517 7.31 -11.64 -25.43
C LYS A 517 5.81 -11.58 -25.64
N LEU A 518 5.34 -10.58 -26.38
CA LEU A 518 3.95 -10.43 -26.75
C LEU A 518 3.81 -10.55 -28.27
N GLU A 519 2.83 -11.30 -28.73
CA GLU A 519 2.49 -11.39 -30.16
C GLU A 519 1.62 -10.18 -30.57
N ASP A 520 2.10 -9.41 -31.54
CA ASP A 520 1.31 -8.40 -32.23
C ASP A 520 0.73 -9.05 -33.49
N LYS A 521 -0.48 -9.61 -33.35
CA LYS A 521 -1.18 -10.32 -34.42
C LYS A 521 -1.51 -9.42 -35.60
N THR A 522 -1.80 -8.14 -35.34
CA THR A 522 -2.14 -7.15 -36.36
C THR A 522 -0.98 -6.94 -37.32
N ASN A 523 0.23 -6.79 -36.78
CA ASN A 523 1.43 -6.55 -37.57
C ASN A 523 2.29 -7.81 -37.80
N LYS A 524 1.81 -8.99 -37.39
CA LYS A 524 2.52 -10.28 -37.46
C LYS A 524 3.98 -10.17 -36.98
N ARG A 525 4.18 -9.69 -35.75
CA ARG A 525 5.51 -9.49 -35.17
C ARG A 525 5.52 -9.84 -33.69
N ILE A 526 6.71 -10.08 -33.15
CA ILE A 526 6.91 -10.30 -31.71
C ILE A 526 7.49 -9.04 -31.09
N LEU A 527 6.83 -8.54 -30.05
CA LEU A 527 7.30 -7.44 -29.22
C LEU A 527 8.04 -8.00 -28.01
N LYS A 528 9.31 -7.65 -27.86
CA LYS A 528 10.16 -8.09 -26.75
C LYS A 528 10.37 -6.94 -25.76
N TYR A 529 10.03 -7.18 -24.49
CA TYR A 529 10.27 -6.29 -23.37
C TYR A 529 11.26 -6.92 -22.40
N SER A 530 12.22 -6.13 -21.93
CA SER A 530 13.23 -6.51 -20.95
C SER A 530 13.39 -5.38 -19.94
N HIS A 531 13.80 -5.68 -18.71
CA HIS A 531 14.02 -4.69 -17.67
C HIS A 531 14.99 -3.56 -18.14
N PRO A 532 14.66 -2.28 -17.93
CA PRO A 532 13.37 -1.75 -17.46
C PRO A 532 12.26 -1.90 -18.52
N TYR A 533 11.12 -2.47 -18.11
CA TYR A 533 10.12 -3.02 -19.04
C TYR A 533 9.25 -1.99 -19.74
N PHE A 534 9.06 -0.80 -19.16
CA PHE A 534 8.12 0.20 -19.69
C PHE A 534 8.85 1.22 -20.56
N LYS A 535 9.54 0.68 -21.57
CA LYS A 535 10.17 1.40 -22.68
C LYS A 535 9.65 0.83 -24.00
N ASN A 536 9.91 1.53 -25.10
CA ASN A 536 9.52 1.04 -26.42
C ASN A 536 10.06 -0.38 -26.66
N PRO A 537 9.21 -1.34 -27.10
CA PRO A 537 9.62 -2.72 -27.29
C PRO A 537 10.65 -2.86 -28.41
N ILE A 538 11.48 -3.89 -28.30
CA ILE A 538 12.29 -4.36 -29.42
C ILE A 538 11.38 -5.20 -30.31
N ILE A 539 11.25 -4.80 -31.58
CA ILE A 539 10.50 -5.55 -32.58
C ILE A 539 11.39 -6.66 -33.13
N ILE A 540 10.92 -7.90 -33.03
CA ILE A 540 11.54 -9.05 -33.68
C ILE A 540 10.62 -9.42 -34.85
N SER A 541 11.12 -9.30 -36.08
CA SER A 541 10.42 -9.80 -37.26
C SER A 541 10.31 -11.32 -37.17
N THR A 542 9.11 -11.84 -37.28
CA THR A 542 8.94 -13.23 -37.72
C THR A 542 9.11 -13.22 -39.23
N GLU A 543 10.11 -13.95 -39.74
CA GLU A 543 10.17 -14.28 -41.18
C GLU A 543 8.87 -14.91 -41.66
#